data_AF-A0AAU2QYX3-F1
#
_entry.id   AF-A0AAU2QYX3-F1
#
_cell.length_a   1.000
_cell.length_b   1.000
_cell.length_c   1.000
_cell.angle_alpha   90.00
_cell.angle_beta   90.00
_cell.angle_gamma   90.00
#
_symmetry.space_group_name_H-M   'P 1'
#
loop_
_entity.id
_entity.type
_entity.pdbx_description
1 polymer ?
#
loop_
_entity_poly.entity_id
_entity_poly.type
_entity_poly.pdbx_seq_one_letter_code
_entity_poly.pdbx_strand_id
1 'polypeptide(L)' 'MRRSQDELWERNMAAARQFHAREGHLRVGRQHREDVDGELLGLGSFISNARRRADKLSTERRDALTTLGMRW' A
#
# COMPACT_ATOMS: atom_id res chain seq x y z
N MET A 1 -2.71 16.84 -15.66
CA MET A 1 -1.90 17.14 -14.46
C MET A 1 -1.38 15.83 -13.88
N ARG A 2 -0.09 15.76 -13.51
CA ARG A 2 0.49 14.58 -12.85
C ARG A 2 0.12 14.63 -11.36
N ARG A 3 -0.44 13.54 -10.83
CA ARG A 3 -0.78 13.42 -9.40
C ARG A 3 0.47 13.57 -8.52
N SER A 4 0.31 14.15 -7.34
CA SER A 4 1.41 14.32 -6.38
C SER A 4 1.84 12.96 -5.80
N GLN A 5 3.04 12.91 -5.21
CA GLN A 5 3.49 11.69 -4.53
C GLN A 5 2.62 11.34 -3.32
N ASP A 6 2.10 12.34 -2.63
CA ASP A 6 1.27 12.14 -1.43
C ASP A 6 -0.14 11.67 -1.79
N GLU A 7 -0.72 12.19 -2.87
CA GLU A 7 -1.98 11.67 -3.42
C GLU A 7 -1.85 10.20 -3.85
N LEU A 8 -0.75 9.85 -4.53
CA LEU A 8 -0.50 8.47 -4.91
C LEU A 8 -0.31 7.56 -3.70
N TRP A 9 0.37 8.07 -2.66
CA TRP A 9 0.55 7.36 -1.41
C TRP A 9 -0.79 7.08 -0.72
N GLU A 10 -1.62 8.08 -0.51
CA GLU A 10 -2.90 7.92 0.19
C GLU A 10 -3.84 6.95 -0.52
N ARG A 11 -3.85 6.95 -1.85
CA ARG A 11 -4.67 6.00 -2.63
C ARG A 11 -4.18 4.56 -2.47
N ASN A 12 -2.86 4.34 -2.49
CA ASN A 12 -2.31 3.02 -2.22
C ASN A 12 -2.57 2.59 -0.76
N MET A 13 -2.57 3.53 0.18
CA MET A 13 -2.96 3.26 1.57
C MET A 13 -4.45 2.95 1.71
N ALA A 14 -5.33 3.56 0.93
CA ALA A 14 -6.75 3.19 0.86
C ALA A 14 -6.91 1.73 0.40
N ALA A 15 -6.23 1.34 -0.68
CA ALA A 15 -6.19 -0.06 -1.13
C ALA A 15 -5.63 -1.00 -0.05
N ALA A 16 -4.54 -0.61 0.63
CA ALA A 16 -3.93 -1.41 1.69
C ALA A 16 -4.87 -1.60 2.90
N ARG A 17 -5.56 -0.54 3.32
CA ARG A 17 -6.56 -0.59 4.39
C ARG A 17 -7.76 -1.46 4.00
N GLN A 18 -8.24 -1.35 2.77
CA GLN A 18 -9.33 -2.17 2.24
C GLN A 18 -8.97 -3.67 2.26
N PHE A 19 -7.79 -4.02 1.73
CA PHE A 19 -7.30 -5.40 1.78
C PHE A 19 -7.14 -5.89 3.22
N HIS A 20 -6.56 -5.08 4.11
CA HIS A 20 -6.39 -5.43 5.51
C HIS A 20 -7.73 -5.61 6.24
N ALA A 21 -8.73 -4.77 5.96
CA ALA A 21 -10.06 -4.92 6.57
C ALA A 21 -10.72 -6.25 6.19
N ARG A 22 -10.46 -6.76 4.98
CA ARG A 22 -10.98 -8.04 4.49
C ARG A 22 -10.17 -9.25 4.96
N GLU A 23 -8.84 -9.16 4.94
CA GLU A 23 -7.94 -10.30 5.13
C GLU A 23 -7.23 -10.32 6.50
N GLY A 24 -7.25 -9.21 7.25
CA GLY A 24 -6.57 -9.05 8.53
C GLY A 24 -5.05 -9.02 8.47
N HIS A 25 -4.46 -8.90 7.27
CA HIS A 25 -3.01 -8.86 7.07
C HIS A 25 -2.61 -8.17 5.77
N LEU A 26 -1.33 -7.85 5.59
CA LEU A 26 -0.78 -7.28 4.35
C LEU A 26 0.03 -8.28 3.50
N ARG A 27 -0.29 -9.58 3.55
CA ARG A 27 0.33 -10.62 2.72
C ARG A 27 -0.26 -10.62 1.31
N VAL A 28 0.07 -9.58 0.55
CA VAL A 28 -0.50 -9.34 -0.79
C VAL A 28 0.34 -10.04 -1.86
N GLY A 29 -0.29 -10.83 -2.73
CA GLY A 29 0.37 -11.40 -3.91
C GLY A 29 0.82 -10.33 -4.89
N ARG A 30 1.97 -10.51 -5.57
CA ARG A 30 2.61 -9.45 -6.38
C ARG A 30 1.70 -8.83 -7.46
N GLN A 31 0.83 -9.62 -8.07
CA GLN A 31 -0.07 -9.20 -9.15
C GLN A 31 -1.44 -8.71 -8.65
N HIS A 32 -1.68 -8.75 -7.34
CA HIS A 32 -2.96 -8.38 -6.74
C HIS A 32 -3.31 -6.92 -6.99
N ARG A 33 -4.60 -6.67 -7.25
CA ARG A 33 -5.17 -5.35 -7.45
C ARG A 33 -6.39 -5.16 -6.55
N GLU A 34 -6.57 -3.95 -6.05
CA GLU A 34 -7.80 -3.52 -5.37
C GLU A 34 -8.50 -2.48 -6.23
N ASP A 35 -9.82 -2.56 -6.30
CA ASP A 35 -10.65 -1.45 -6.79
C ASP A 35 -10.84 -0.46 -5.65
N VAL A 36 -10.42 0.79 -5.85
CA VAL A 36 -10.66 1.91 -4.94
C VAL A 36 -11.35 3.01 -5.73
N ASP A 37 -12.63 3.22 -5.43
CA ASP A 37 -13.50 4.22 -6.07
C ASP A 37 -13.54 4.14 -7.60
N GLY A 38 -13.54 2.91 -8.15
CA GLY A 38 -13.59 2.66 -9.60
C GLY A 38 -12.23 2.70 -10.29
N GLU A 39 -11.12 2.85 -9.56
CA GLU A 39 -9.76 2.71 -10.09
C GLU A 39 -9.09 1.44 -9.57
N LEU A 40 -8.64 0.59 -10.48
CA LEU A 40 -7.86 -0.60 -10.16
C LEU A 40 -6.40 -0.24 -9.81
N LEU A 41 -6.06 -0.33 -8.53
CA LEU A 41 -4.73 -0.05 -7.99
C LEU A 41 -3.92 -1.33 -7.80
N GLY A 42 -2.68 -1.33 -8.28
CA GLY A 42 -1.73 -2.45 -8.15
C GLY A 42 -1.15 -2.60 -6.74
N LEU A 43 -1.98 -2.99 -5.76
CA LEU A 43 -1.59 -3.10 -4.36
C LEU A 43 -0.37 -4.03 -4.18
N GLY A 44 -0.34 -5.19 -4.86
CA GLY A 44 0.79 -6.11 -4.74
C GLY A 44 2.14 -5.50 -5.17
N SER A 45 2.11 -4.65 -6.18
CA SER A 45 3.30 -3.93 -6.65
C SER A 45 3.70 -2.80 -5.70
N PHE A 46 2.72 -2.08 -5.13
CA PHE A 46 2.97 -1.08 -4.09
C PHE A 46 3.63 -1.69 -2.85
N ILE A 47 3.06 -2.77 -2.30
CA ILE A 47 3.61 -3.46 -1.13
C ILE A 47 5.01 -4.01 -1.39
N SER A 48 5.25 -4.61 -2.55
CA SER A 48 6.58 -5.10 -2.94
C SER A 48 7.61 -3.96 -3.03
N ASN A 49 7.22 -2.81 -3.59
CA ASN A 49 8.12 -1.65 -3.71
C ASN A 49 8.38 -0.99 -2.35
N ALA A 50 7.35 -0.82 -1.51
CA ALA A 50 7.48 -0.27 -0.17
C ALA A 50 8.45 -1.10 0.68
N ARG A 51 8.38 -2.43 0.56
CA ARG A 51 9.32 -3.37 1.20
C ARG A 51 10.75 -3.17 0.73
N ARG A 52 10.96 -3.15 -0.60
CA ARG A 52 12.29 -3.00 -1.20
C ARG A 52 12.95 -1.68 -0.81
N ARG A 53 12.17 -0.62 -0.67
CA ARG A 53 12.63 0.73 -0.37
C ARG A 53 12.35 1.13 1.08
N ALA A 54 12.28 0.15 1.98
CA ALA A 54 11.96 0.40 3.38
C ALA A 54 12.89 1.47 3.98
N ASP A 55 14.19 1.40 3.66
CA ASP A 55 15.23 2.36 4.08
C ASP A 55 15.01 3.80 3.58
N LYS A 56 14.19 3.98 2.54
CA LYS A 56 13.84 5.30 1.97
C LYS A 56 12.46 5.80 2.39
N LEU A 57 11.67 4.99 3.10
CA LEU A 57 10.39 5.44 3.64
C LEU A 57 10.63 6.33 4.87
N SER A 58 9.82 7.39 5.00
CA SER A 58 9.73 8.10 6.26
C SER A 58 9.23 7.16 7.36
N THR A 59 9.58 7.48 8.61
CA THR A 59 9.12 6.74 9.79
C THR A 59 7.61 6.60 9.79
N GLU A 60 6.88 7.70 9.56
CA GLU A 60 5.42 7.70 9.50
C GLU A 60 4.85 6.72 8.46
N ARG A 61 5.41 6.71 7.24
CA ARG A 61 4.95 5.79 6.17
C ARG A 61 5.23 4.33 6.51
N ARG A 62 6.38 4.08 7.17
CA ARG A 62 6.73 2.74 7.65
C ARG A 62 5.79 2.29 8.78
N ASP A 63 5.47 3.16 9.73
CA ASP A 63 4.60 2.83 10.85
C ASP A 63 3.16 2.61 10.39
N ALA A 64 2.67 3.39 9.43
CA ALA A 64 1.37 3.20 8.82
C ALA A 64 1.21 1.81 8.18
N LEU A 65 2.22 1.35 7.43
CA LEU A 65 2.22 0.00 6.86
C LEU A 65 2.36 -1.09 7.92
N THR A 66 3.22 -0.88 8.92
CA THR A 66 3.45 -1.82 10.03
C THR A 66 2.16 -2.06 10.82
N THR A 67 1.37 -1.01 11.04
CA THR A 67 0.07 -1.08 11.71
C THR A 67 -0.93 -1.96 10.94
N LEU A 68 -0.82 -2.03 9.62
CA LEU A 68 -1.63 -2.91 8.77
C LEU A 68 -1.07 -4.34 8.65
N GLY A 69 -0.13 -4.72 9.51
CA GLY A 69 0.49 -6.05 9.49
C GLY A 69 1.51 -6.24 8.37
N MET A 70 2.10 -5.16 7.85
CA MET A 70 3.23 -5.25 6.93
C MET A 70 4.41 -5.92 7.63
N ARG A 71 4.83 -7.05 7.08
CA ARG A 71 6.16 -7.59 7.35
C ARG A 71 7.14 -6.81 6.49
N TRP A 72 8.36 -6.57 6.95
CA TRP A 72 9.42 -5.92 6.16
C TRP A 72 10.33 -6.98 5.56
#